data_AF-A0A8H4BD98-F1
#
_entry.id   AF-A0A8H4BD98-F1
#
_cell.length_a   1.000
_cell.length_b   1.000
_cell.length_c   1.000
_cell.angle_alpha   90.00
_cell.angle_beta   90.00
_cell.angle_gamma   90.00
#
_symmetry.space_group_name_H-M   'P 1'
#
loop_
_entity.id
_entity.type
_entity.pdbx_description
1 polymer ?
#
loop_
_entity_poly.entity_id
_entity_poly.type
_entity_poly.pdbx_seq_one_letter_code
_entity_poly.pdbx_strand_id
1 'polypeptide(L)'
;MLLQFQQGNSEDLWSVLIWCSVPIPFDDCDTILCEYIDYINTAAVSSTALASPPSRINFWFFLFWYYGIYNAVALFLMTKLFSIYALNWYPRLLGAKMTFALFWMISQTIGILFYFVPIMNDESVFWVSLTFFTMSMPVIGALVIIHRKRMDRRHRGRVGVLLSTSAPGDGDLSTRRKSAIMRWIPTDLPRLRAPASYRRFLWFCTALTIALLALVGGEMYAYLFLSTMPHTSLDAFVYVYSWVAAIYVMDAMTDYILYRKIRNLFARLRSVDQFAIVQLGSFLWEKLGRSFYLRNLAENTTMIGFLCWVNILHFGPNRAAYPYFHMDDKDGNPYNHQLTVIAAIIIWTSELTSAYITRHTFKKAFNHSITQQAVREFERYPEMIIGFVLVMIHVLQNILMALVKLDFTANLEKVT
;
A
#
# COMPACT_ATOMS: atom_id res chain seq x y z
N MET A 1 26.14 6.38 -8.06
CA MET A 1 25.29 5.60 -7.13
C MET A 1 24.95 6.45 -5.91
N LEU A 2 25.94 7.00 -5.20
CA LEU A 2 25.74 8.11 -4.22
C LEU A 2 25.11 9.37 -4.84
N LEU A 3 25.53 9.78 -6.04
CA LEU A 3 25.00 10.99 -6.70
C LEU A 3 23.53 10.91 -7.18
N GLN A 4 22.97 9.72 -7.38
CA GLN A 4 21.54 9.58 -7.71
C GLN A 4 20.66 9.42 -6.48
N PHE A 5 21.21 8.93 -5.38
CA PHE A 5 20.64 9.09 -4.04
C PHE A 5 20.73 10.54 -3.52
N GLN A 6 21.57 11.37 -4.16
CA GLN A 6 21.70 12.80 -3.84
C GLN A 6 20.79 13.69 -4.69
N GLN A 7 20.23 13.19 -5.80
CA GLN A 7 19.29 13.93 -6.66
C GLN A 7 17.83 13.44 -6.54
N GLY A 8 17.59 12.26 -5.97
CA GLY A 8 16.34 11.93 -5.28
C GLY A 8 16.60 12.12 -3.79
N ASN A 9 16.27 13.31 -3.29
CA ASN A 9 16.65 13.82 -1.98
C ASN A 9 16.51 12.77 -0.87
N SER A 10 17.58 12.55 -0.10
CA SER A 10 17.52 11.79 1.15
C SER A 10 16.47 12.37 2.13
N GLU A 11 15.98 13.60 1.89
CA GLU A 11 14.84 14.28 2.54
C GLU A 11 13.58 13.41 2.65
N ASP A 12 13.33 12.52 1.69
CA ASP A 12 12.09 11.75 1.65
C ASP A 12 12.00 10.72 2.80
N LEU A 13 13.13 10.14 3.21
CA LEU A 13 13.19 9.16 4.29
C LEU A 13 13.01 9.84 5.66
N TRP A 14 13.42 11.11 5.79
CA TRP A 14 13.20 11.89 6.99
C TRP A 14 11.73 12.10 7.29
N SER A 15 10.84 12.08 6.29
CA SER A 15 9.41 12.22 6.54
C SER A 15 8.86 11.17 7.51
N VAL A 16 9.27 9.91 7.34
CA VAL A 16 8.87 8.80 8.23
C VAL A 16 9.54 8.93 9.59
N LEU A 17 10.83 9.30 9.61
CA LEU A 17 11.58 9.47 10.86
C LEU A 17 11.05 10.62 11.70
N ILE A 18 10.69 11.73 11.07
CA ILE A 18 10.02 12.88 11.70
C ILE A 18 8.66 12.42 12.23
N TRP A 19 7.86 11.74 11.41
CA TRP A 19 6.55 11.23 11.83
C TRP A 19 6.63 10.32 13.06
N CYS A 20 7.58 9.40 13.12
CA CYS A 20 7.72 8.47 14.25
C CYS A 20 8.51 9.03 15.45
N SER A 21 9.16 10.19 15.32
CA SER A 21 9.90 10.85 16.42
C SER A 21 9.09 11.90 17.15
N VAL A 22 7.94 12.33 16.60
CA VAL A 22 7.04 13.26 17.30
C VAL A 22 6.55 12.61 18.59
N PRO A 23 6.79 13.23 19.77
CA PRO A 23 6.42 12.64 21.05
C PRO A 23 4.92 12.39 21.12
N ILE A 24 4.56 11.15 21.40
CA ILE A 24 3.19 10.70 21.61
C ILE A 24 2.81 11.06 23.05
N PRO A 25 1.73 11.85 23.27
CA PRO A 25 1.23 12.10 24.61
C PRO A 25 0.57 10.84 25.16
N PHE A 26 0.93 10.46 26.38
CA PHE A 26 0.32 9.37 27.12
C PHE A 26 -0.61 9.93 28.19
N ASP A 27 -1.80 9.35 28.33
CA ASP A 27 -2.79 9.79 29.30
C ASP A 27 -2.46 9.32 30.74
N ASP A 28 -1.48 8.40 30.88
CA ASP A 28 -0.98 7.89 32.17
C ASP A 28 0.11 8.76 32.82
N CYS A 29 0.62 9.78 32.13
CA CYS A 29 1.66 10.68 32.64
C CYS A 29 1.13 12.10 32.78
N ASP A 30 1.51 12.79 33.86
CA ASP A 30 1.20 14.21 34.05
C ASP A 30 2.05 15.15 33.16
N THR A 31 3.14 14.64 32.55
CA THR A 31 4.06 15.40 31.69
C THR A 31 4.01 14.94 30.23
N ILE A 32 4.13 15.89 29.28
CA ILE A 32 4.09 15.65 27.82
C ILE A 32 5.24 14.73 27.35
N LEU A 33 6.38 14.79 28.05
CA LEU A 33 7.50 13.88 27.85
C LEU A 33 7.44 12.87 29.01
N CYS A 34 6.83 11.71 28.79
CA CYS A 34 7.04 10.57 29.67
C CYS A 34 8.51 10.16 29.53
N GLU A 35 9.40 10.80 30.26
CA GLU A 35 10.80 10.44 30.26
C GLU A 35 10.93 9.13 31.04
N TYR A 36 11.26 8.02 30.36
CA TYR A 36 11.59 6.75 31.03
C TYR A 36 12.71 6.91 32.07
N ILE A 37 13.54 7.95 31.92
CA ILE A 37 14.55 8.36 32.90
C ILE A 37 13.90 8.75 34.23
N ASP A 38 12.76 9.43 34.20
CA ASP A 38 12.01 9.78 35.41
C ASP A 38 11.39 8.54 36.07
N TYR A 39 11.01 7.51 35.31
CA TYR A 39 10.61 6.20 35.86
C TYR A 39 11.76 5.49 36.61
N ILE A 40 12.97 5.46 36.03
CA ILE A 40 14.15 4.90 36.70
C ILE A 40 14.49 5.68 37.98
N ASN A 41 14.41 7.01 37.92
CA ASN A 41 14.74 7.88 39.05
C ASN A 41 13.66 7.88 40.14
N THR A 42 12.38 7.81 39.78
CA THR A 42 11.26 7.75 40.75
C THR A 42 11.10 6.36 41.36
N ALA A 43 11.36 5.28 40.63
CA ALA A 43 11.42 3.91 41.20
C ALA A 43 12.55 3.76 42.23
N ALA A 44 13.62 4.57 42.14
CA ALA A 44 14.67 4.63 43.16
C ALA A 44 14.26 5.44 44.42
N VAL A 45 13.20 6.25 44.36
CA VAL A 45 12.81 7.20 45.42
C VAL A 45 11.48 6.84 46.10
N SER A 46 10.58 6.10 45.45
CA SER A 46 9.29 5.73 46.03
C SER A 46 9.04 4.22 45.98
N SER A 47 9.21 3.56 47.13
CA SER A 47 8.91 2.15 47.37
C SER A 47 7.42 1.88 47.61
N THR A 48 6.53 2.66 46.98
CA THR A 48 5.08 2.46 47.05
C THR A 48 4.50 2.39 45.64
N ALA A 49 4.05 1.18 45.27
CA ALA A 49 3.50 0.76 43.99
C ALA A 49 4.52 0.64 42.84
N LEU A 50 4.74 -0.60 42.39
CA LEU A 50 5.46 -0.95 41.17
C LEU A 50 4.68 -0.35 39.98
N ALA A 51 4.97 0.90 39.61
CA ALA A 51 4.30 1.56 38.50
C ALA A 51 4.61 0.81 37.20
N SER A 52 3.59 0.36 36.48
CA SER A 52 3.75 -0.22 35.15
C SER A 52 4.25 0.84 34.16
N PRO A 53 5.03 0.48 33.12
CA PRO A 53 5.42 1.43 32.08
C PRO A 53 4.18 2.11 31.47
N PRO A 54 4.27 3.40 31.09
CA PRO A 54 3.15 4.13 30.53
C PRO A 54 2.66 3.43 29.27
N SER A 55 1.35 3.17 29.20
CA SER A 55 0.77 2.31 28.18
C SER A 55 -0.36 2.98 27.42
N ARG A 56 -1.07 3.92 28.05
CA ARG A 56 -2.23 4.57 27.46
C ARG A 56 -1.86 5.73 26.56
N ILE A 57 -2.11 5.57 25.27
CA ILE A 57 -1.84 6.59 24.26
C ILE A 57 -3.05 7.52 24.15
N ASN A 58 -2.81 8.82 24.01
CA ASN A 58 -3.90 9.76 23.74
C ASN A 58 -4.57 9.46 22.39
N PHE A 59 -5.85 9.10 22.45
CA PHE A 59 -6.61 8.70 21.27
C PHE A 59 -6.68 9.77 20.18
N TRP A 60 -6.91 11.04 20.55
CA TRP A 60 -7.11 12.11 19.59
C TRP A 60 -5.82 12.46 18.84
N PHE A 61 -4.70 12.48 19.57
CA PHE A 61 -3.39 12.63 18.95
C PHE A 61 -3.10 11.47 18.00
N PHE A 62 -3.31 10.23 18.45
CA PHE A 62 -3.13 9.06 17.61
C PHE A 62 -3.98 9.14 16.33
N LEU A 63 -5.26 9.45 16.44
CA LEU A 63 -6.19 9.49 15.31
C LEU A 63 -5.81 10.54 14.27
N PHE A 64 -5.59 11.79 14.69
CA PHE A 64 -5.40 12.90 13.74
C PHE A 64 -3.98 13.01 13.23
N TRP A 65 -2.98 12.79 14.10
CA TRP A 65 -1.57 12.90 13.73
C TRP A 65 -1.05 11.59 13.18
N TYR A 66 -1.05 10.54 14.01
CA TYR A 66 -0.40 9.27 13.68
C TYR A 66 -1.13 8.55 12.54
N TYR A 67 -2.38 8.16 12.77
CA TYR A 67 -3.24 7.50 11.81
C TYR A 67 -3.62 8.43 10.64
N GLY A 68 -3.91 9.70 10.92
CA GLY A 68 -4.32 10.67 9.89
C GLY A 68 -3.25 10.94 8.84
N ILE A 69 -1.99 11.15 9.23
CA ILE A 69 -0.89 11.35 8.27
C ILE A 69 -0.63 10.05 7.49
N TYR A 70 -0.59 8.90 8.18
CA TYR A 70 -0.44 7.59 7.53
C TYR A 70 -1.51 7.35 6.45
N ASN A 71 -2.77 7.62 6.76
CA ASN A 71 -3.87 7.46 5.81
C ASN A 71 -3.86 8.52 4.69
N ALA A 72 -3.41 9.75 4.96
CA ALA A 72 -3.26 10.77 3.93
C ALA A 72 -2.18 10.38 2.90
N VAL A 73 -1.03 9.87 3.36
CA VAL A 73 0.03 9.34 2.48
C VAL A 73 -0.50 8.18 1.65
N ALA A 74 -1.25 7.25 2.25
CA ALA A 74 -1.86 6.12 1.56
C ALA A 74 -2.83 6.57 0.42
N LEU A 75 -3.71 7.54 0.71
CA LEU A 75 -4.60 8.12 -0.30
C LEU A 75 -3.84 8.89 -1.38
N PHE A 76 -2.73 9.54 -1.04
CA PHE A 76 -1.92 10.28 -1.99
C PHE A 76 -1.16 9.34 -2.93
N LEU A 77 -0.61 8.25 -2.39
CA LEU A 77 -0.05 7.13 -3.15
C LEU A 77 -1.07 6.61 -4.17
N MET A 78 -2.30 6.32 -3.73
CA MET A 78 -3.35 5.85 -4.63
C MET A 78 -3.70 6.87 -5.71
N THR A 79 -3.75 8.15 -5.36
CA THR A 79 -4.03 9.23 -6.32
C THR A 79 -2.97 9.30 -7.40
N LYS A 80 -1.69 9.19 -7.03
CA LYS A 80 -0.57 9.18 -7.98
C LYS A 80 -0.57 7.93 -8.85
N LEU A 81 -0.88 6.77 -8.27
CA LEU A 81 -1.02 5.53 -9.02
C LEU A 81 -2.09 5.65 -10.11
N PHE A 82 -3.27 6.18 -9.80
CA PHE A 82 -4.32 6.42 -10.80
C PHE A 82 -3.92 7.47 -11.86
N SER A 83 -3.15 8.49 -11.46
CA SER A 83 -2.61 9.51 -12.36
C SER A 83 -1.65 8.91 -13.39
N ILE A 84 -0.78 7.97 -13.00
CA ILE A 84 0.16 7.27 -13.90
C ILE A 84 -0.61 6.51 -15.00
N TYR A 85 -1.78 5.95 -14.68
CA TYR A 85 -2.64 5.28 -15.66
C TYR A 85 -3.62 6.23 -16.38
N ALA A 86 -3.50 7.55 -16.17
CA ALA A 86 -4.38 8.59 -16.72
C ALA A 86 -5.87 8.37 -16.39
N LEU A 87 -6.17 7.84 -15.20
CA LEU A 87 -7.51 7.53 -14.74
C LEU A 87 -7.99 8.54 -13.69
N ASN A 88 -9.12 9.19 -13.96
CA ASN A 88 -9.78 10.05 -12.99
C ASN A 88 -10.74 9.23 -12.12
N TRP A 89 -10.47 9.18 -10.82
CA TRP A 89 -11.30 8.48 -9.84
C TRP A 89 -12.27 9.40 -9.07
N TYR A 90 -12.11 10.72 -9.18
CA TYR A 90 -12.95 11.72 -8.50
C TYR A 90 -14.07 12.28 -9.42
N PRO A 91 -15.23 12.65 -8.87
CA PRO A 91 -16.30 13.29 -9.64
C PRO A 91 -15.90 14.71 -10.07
N ARG A 92 -16.33 15.11 -11.26
CA ARG A 92 -16.06 16.46 -11.82
C ARG A 92 -16.64 17.60 -10.97
N LEU A 93 -17.69 17.32 -10.20
CA LEU A 93 -18.38 18.30 -9.37
C LEU A 93 -17.56 18.71 -8.14
N LEU A 94 -16.92 17.75 -7.46
CA LEU A 94 -16.13 18.04 -6.26
C LEU A 94 -14.66 18.36 -6.57
N GLY A 95 -14.12 17.84 -7.67
CA GLY A 95 -12.70 17.96 -7.98
C GLY A 95 -11.81 17.07 -7.08
N ALA A 96 -10.52 17.00 -7.42
CA ALA A 96 -9.59 16.07 -6.79
C ALA A 96 -9.35 16.37 -5.30
N LYS A 97 -9.08 17.63 -4.97
CA LYS A 97 -8.70 18.07 -3.61
C LYS A 97 -9.83 17.84 -2.59
N MET A 98 -11.07 18.17 -2.96
CA MET A 98 -12.21 17.97 -2.06
C MET A 98 -12.56 16.50 -1.91
N THR A 99 -12.51 15.71 -2.98
CA THR A 99 -12.77 14.26 -2.89
C THR A 99 -11.72 13.58 -2.01
N PHE A 100 -10.46 13.98 -2.13
CA PHE A 100 -9.38 13.54 -1.25
C PHE A 100 -9.67 13.88 0.21
N ALA A 101 -9.98 15.14 0.51
CA ALA A 101 -10.28 15.59 1.87
C ALA A 101 -11.49 14.86 2.46
N LEU A 102 -12.53 14.61 1.66
CA LEU A 102 -13.71 13.87 2.11
C LEU A 102 -13.41 12.41 2.44
N PHE A 103 -12.64 11.70 1.60
CA PHE A 103 -12.29 10.31 1.88
C PHE A 103 -11.38 10.19 3.11
N TRP A 104 -10.48 11.16 3.29
CA TRP A 104 -9.71 11.27 4.51
C TRP A 104 -10.61 11.56 5.72
N MET A 105 -11.53 12.52 5.66
CA MET A 105 -12.47 12.79 6.77
C MET A 105 -13.37 11.60 7.10
N ILE A 106 -13.82 10.84 6.08
CA ILE A 106 -14.63 9.63 6.27
C ILE A 106 -13.84 8.58 7.05
N SER A 107 -12.54 8.37 6.76
CA SER A 107 -11.73 7.44 7.53
C SER A 107 -11.62 7.84 8.99
N GLN A 108 -11.40 9.14 9.25
CA GLN A 108 -11.30 9.65 10.62
C GLN A 108 -12.61 9.48 11.37
N THR A 109 -13.73 9.74 10.67
CA THR A 109 -15.06 9.53 11.24
C THR A 109 -15.30 8.07 11.59
N ILE A 110 -14.88 7.13 10.74
CA ILE A 110 -14.95 5.70 11.05
C ILE A 110 -14.07 5.38 12.27
N GLY A 111 -12.84 5.89 12.34
CA GLY A 111 -11.98 5.74 13.52
C GLY A 111 -12.63 6.24 14.82
N ILE A 112 -13.32 7.39 14.77
CA ILE A 112 -14.07 7.94 15.92
C ILE A 112 -15.25 7.04 16.30
N LEU A 113 -15.97 6.47 15.33
CA LEU A 113 -17.07 5.56 15.63
C LEU A 113 -16.58 4.29 16.32
N PHE A 114 -15.44 3.75 15.88
CA PHE A 114 -14.85 2.54 16.46
C PHE A 114 -14.09 2.78 17.76
N TYR A 115 -13.82 4.03 18.13
CA TYR A 115 -13.34 4.39 19.47
C TYR A 115 -14.27 3.87 20.58
N PHE A 116 -15.59 3.88 20.33
CA PHE A 116 -16.60 3.40 21.27
C PHE A 116 -16.73 1.86 21.30
N VAL A 117 -15.90 1.13 20.55
CA VAL A 117 -15.91 -0.33 20.45
C VAL A 117 -14.57 -0.88 20.97
N PRO A 118 -14.46 -1.19 22.28
CA PRO A 118 -13.20 -1.58 22.93
C PRO A 118 -12.56 -2.88 22.43
N ILE A 119 -13.32 -3.68 21.67
CA ILE A 119 -12.84 -4.98 21.16
C ILE A 119 -11.85 -4.77 19.99
N MET A 120 -11.95 -3.65 19.27
CA MET A 120 -11.25 -3.45 17.99
C MET A 120 -10.33 -2.23 17.98
N ASN A 121 -10.48 -1.29 18.91
CA ASN A 121 -9.73 -0.04 18.94
C ASN A 121 -8.25 -0.25 19.34
N ASP A 122 -7.96 -1.22 20.21
CA ASP A 122 -6.61 -1.50 20.73
C ASP A 122 -5.77 -2.36 19.77
N GLU A 123 -6.40 -2.93 18.73
CA GLU A 123 -5.73 -3.77 17.74
C GLU A 123 -5.19 -2.94 16.56
N SER A 124 -3.87 -2.94 16.36
CA SER A 124 -3.22 -2.22 15.25
C SER A 124 -3.71 -2.70 13.87
N VAL A 125 -4.06 -3.98 13.76
CA VAL A 125 -4.61 -4.61 12.54
C VAL A 125 -5.90 -3.95 12.08
N PHE A 126 -6.74 -3.48 13.00
CA PHE A 126 -7.97 -2.77 12.65
C PHE A 126 -7.66 -1.46 11.91
N TRP A 127 -6.75 -0.65 12.44
CA TRP A 127 -6.36 0.64 11.87
C TRP A 127 -5.69 0.47 10.51
N VAL A 128 -4.79 -0.50 10.40
CA VAL A 128 -4.15 -0.85 9.12
C VAL A 128 -5.21 -1.31 8.10
N SER A 129 -6.14 -2.18 8.49
CA SER A 129 -7.24 -2.63 7.63
C SER A 129 -8.15 -1.48 7.19
N LEU A 130 -8.41 -0.52 8.07
CA LEU A 130 -9.17 0.68 7.75
C LEU A 130 -8.46 1.53 6.69
N THR A 131 -7.13 1.66 6.74
CA THR A 131 -6.35 2.33 5.69
C THR A 131 -6.40 1.57 4.35
N PHE A 132 -6.41 0.24 4.34
CA PHE A 132 -6.60 -0.49 3.09
C PHE A 132 -8.01 -0.32 2.50
N PHE A 133 -9.02 -0.18 3.36
CA PHE A 133 -10.37 0.15 2.94
C PHE A 133 -10.44 1.54 2.31
N THR A 134 -9.76 2.54 2.88
CA THR A 134 -9.71 3.91 2.31
C THR A 134 -8.91 3.94 1.01
N MET A 135 -7.79 3.20 0.90
CA MET A 135 -7.03 3.04 -0.34
C MET A 135 -7.84 2.37 -1.46
N SER A 136 -8.86 1.58 -1.11
CA SER A 136 -9.79 0.96 -2.06
C SER A 136 -10.88 1.94 -2.56
N MET A 137 -11.11 3.06 -1.86
CA MET A 137 -12.15 4.04 -2.23
C MET A 137 -11.95 4.67 -3.61
N PRO A 138 -10.74 5.05 -4.06
CA PRO A 138 -10.49 5.45 -5.44
C PRO A 138 -10.92 4.42 -6.48
N VAL A 139 -10.74 3.12 -6.20
CA VAL A 139 -11.18 2.04 -7.09
C VAL A 139 -12.71 2.03 -7.19
N ILE A 140 -13.38 2.09 -6.04
CA ILE A 140 -14.85 2.14 -5.97
C ILE A 140 -15.37 3.39 -6.69
N GLY A 141 -14.78 4.55 -6.43
CA GLY A 141 -15.14 5.83 -7.07
C GLY A 141 -15.01 5.78 -8.59
N ALA A 142 -13.91 5.22 -9.10
CA ALA A 142 -13.71 5.04 -10.53
C ALA A 142 -14.75 4.08 -11.15
N LEU A 143 -15.06 2.97 -10.48
CA LEU A 143 -16.10 2.02 -10.91
C LEU A 143 -17.49 2.68 -10.96
N VAL A 144 -17.85 3.46 -9.93
CA VAL A 144 -19.12 4.18 -9.84
C VAL A 144 -19.25 5.20 -10.97
N ILE A 145 -18.22 6.02 -11.21
CA ILE A 145 -18.23 7.04 -12.28
C ILE A 145 -18.44 6.38 -13.65
N ILE A 146 -17.78 5.27 -13.91
CA ILE A 146 -17.90 4.57 -15.18
C ILE A 146 -19.27 3.89 -15.29
N HIS A 147 -19.77 3.30 -14.21
CA HIS A 147 -21.10 2.70 -14.17
C HIS A 147 -22.19 3.74 -14.50
N ARG A 148 -22.13 4.92 -13.87
CA ARG A 148 -23.06 6.03 -14.14
C ARG A 148 -22.99 6.50 -15.59
N LYS A 149 -21.79 6.74 -16.13
CA LYS A 149 -21.61 7.12 -17.55
C LYS A 149 -22.21 6.09 -18.50
N ARG A 150 -22.12 4.80 -18.16
CA ARG A 150 -22.70 3.72 -18.98
C ARG A 150 -24.22 3.72 -18.91
N MET A 151 -24.78 3.90 -17.72
CA MET A 151 -26.23 4.02 -17.51
C MET A 151 -26.79 5.20 -18.32
N ASP A 152 -26.16 6.37 -18.25
CA ASP A 152 -26.57 7.57 -19.00
C ASP A 152 -26.58 7.35 -20.52
N ARG A 153 -25.55 6.69 -21.07
CA ARG A 153 -25.50 6.35 -22.50
C ARG A 153 -26.62 5.40 -22.90
N ARG A 154 -26.96 4.43 -22.04
CA ARG A 154 -28.07 3.50 -22.27
C ARG A 154 -29.41 4.22 -22.28
N HIS A 155 -29.64 5.14 -21.33
CA HIS A 155 -30.87 5.94 -21.30
C HIS A 155 -30.99 6.85 -22.52
N ARG A 156 -29.92 7.57 -22.91
CA ARG A 156 -29.94 8.41 -24.12
C ARG A 156 -30.15 7.58 -25.40
N GLY A 157 -29.53 6.40 -25.49
CA GLY A 157 -29.74 5.49 -26.62
C GLY A 157 -31.17 4.99 -26.73
N ARG A 158 -31.82 4.65 -25.61
CA ARG A 158 -33.24 4.25 -25.58
C ARG A 158 -34.18 5.41 -25.95
N VAL A 159 -33.92 6.62 -25.44
CA VAL A 159 -34.73 7.81 -25.74
C VAL A 159 -34.57 8.25 -27.20
N GLY A 160 -33.37 8.16 -27.78
CA GLY A 160 -33.14 8.44 -29.20
C GLY A 160 -33.88 7.49 -30.14
N VAL A 161 -33.97 6.21 -29.79
CA VAL A 161 -34.76 5.22 -30.55
C VAL A 161 -36.26 5.51 -30.47
N LEU A 162 -36.77 5.89 -29.29
CA LEU A 162 -38.18 6.27 -29.12
C LEU A 162 -38.54 7.52 -29.93
N LEU A 163 -37.70 8.56 -29.92
CA LEU A 163 -37.94 9.81 -30.65
C LEU A 163 -37.86 9.65 -32.18
N SER A 164 -37.07 8.71 -32.69
CA SER A 164 -36.98 8.46 -34.14
C SER A 164 -38.21 7.72 -34.71
N THR A 165 -39.13 7.24 -33.87
CA THR A 165 -40.35 6.55 -34.32
C THR A 165 -41.55 7.47 -34.55
N SER A 166 -41.44 8.76 -34.19
CA SER A 166 -42.56 9.72 -34.24
C SER A 166 -42.51 10.69 -35.43
N ALA A 167 -41.74 10.41 -36.49
CA ALA A 167 -41.79 11.24 -37.71
C ALA A 167 -43.13 11.04 -38.46
N PRO A 168 -43.87 12.13 -38.79
CA PRO A 168 -45.08 12.07 -39.59
C PRO A 168 -44.68 12.00 -41.06
N GLY A 169 -44.82 10.82 -41.66
CA GLY A 169 -44.68 10.60 -43.09
C GLY A 169 -45.80 9.67 -43.55
N ASP A 170 -46.56 10.15 -44.53
CA ASP A 170 -47.61 9.42 -45.23
C ASP A 170 -47.07 8.09 -45.76
N GLY A 171 -47.60 6.99 -45.24
CA GLY A 171 -47.13 5.65 -45.58
C GLY A 171 -47.96 4.58 -44.89
N ASP A 172 -48.64 3.81 -45.73
CA ASP A 172 -49.63 2.76 -45.48
C ASP A 172 -49.49 1.94 -44.17
N LEU A 173 -50.61 1.86 -43.45
CA LEU A 173 -50.74 1.42 -42.04
C LEU A 173 -50.42 -0.08 -41.84
N SER A 174 -50.60 -0.89 -42.89
CA SER A 174 -50.48 -2.36 -42.83
C SER A 174 -49.01 -2.85 -42.81
N THR A 175 -48.15 -2.20 -43.60
CA THR A 175 -46.71 -2.50 -43.70
C THR A 175 -45.93 -1.92 -42.51
N ARG A 176 -46.43 -0.82 -41.92
CA ARG A 176 -45.84 -0.17 -40.73
C ARG A 176 -46.00 -1.02 -39.47
N ARG A 177 -47.13 -1.73 -39.28
CA ARG A 177 -47.35 -2.56 -38.08
C ARG A 177 -46.44 -3.79 -38.05
N LYS A 178 -46.20 -4.44 -39.20
CA LYS A 178 -45.29 -5.59 -39.30
C LYS A 178 -43.82 -5.19 -39.20
N SER A 179 -43.44 -4.04 -39.77
CA SER A 179 -42.06 -3.51 -39.65
C SER A 179 -41.77 -2.84 -38.30
N ALA A 180 -42.77 -2.36 -37.57
CA ALA A 180 -42.61 -1.89 -36.19
C ALA A 180 -42.42 -3.07 -35.24
N ILE A 181 -43.33 -4.06 -35.23
CA ILE A 181 -43.27 -5.21 -34.30
C ILE A 181 -42.01 -6.05 -34.52
N MET A 182 -41.59 -6.26 -35.76
CA MET A 182 -40.36 -7.03 -36.06
C MET A 182 -39.06 -6.25 -35.76
N ARG A 183 -39.13 -4.92 -35.57
CA ARG A 183 -37.98 -4.06 -35.23
C ARG A 183 -37.86 -3.79 -33.72
N TRP A 184 -38.86 -4.17 -32.94
CA TRP A 184 -38.81 -4.22 -31.47
C TRP A 184 -38.16 -5.49 -30.92
N ILE A 185 -37.95 -6.51 -31.75
CA ILE A 185 -37.06 -7.63 -31.42
C ILE A 185 -35.65 -7.18 -31.82
N PRO A 186 -34.75 -6.90 -30.87
CA PRO A 186 -33.37 -6.59 -31.19
C PRO A 186 -32.70 -7.90 -31.64
N THR A 187 -32.83 -8.26 -32.91
CA THR A 187 -32.08 -9.38 -33.52
C THR A 187 -30.59 -9.07 -33.61
N ASP A 188 -30.23 -7.79 -33.55
CA ASP A 188 -28.90 -7.38 -33.13
C ASP A 188 -28.93 -7.11 -31.63
N LEU A 189 -28.67 -8.15 -30.81
CA LEU A 189 -27.95 -7.94 -29.56
C LEU A 189 -26.56 -7.45 -30.00
N PRO A 190 -26.27 -6.13 -30.07
CA PRO A 190 -24.96 -5.68 -30.45
C PRO A 190 -24.16 -5.87 -29.16
N ARG A 191 -23.65 -7.09 -28.99
CA ARG A 191 -22.62 -7.49 -28.05
C ARG A 191 -22.57 -6.56 -26.83
N LEU A 192 -23.19 -6.99 -25.73
CA LEU A 192 -22.87 -6.54 -24.35
C LEU A 192 -21.36 -6.63 -24.00
N ARG A 193 -20.50 -6.97 -24.97
CA ARG A 193 -19.06 -6.90 -24.93
C ARG A 193 -18.67 -5.46 -24.64
N ALA A 194 -18.31 -5.24 -23.38
CA ALA A 194 -17.81 -3.97 -22.94
C ALA A 194 -16.67 -3.47 -23.85
N PRO A 195 -16.55 -2.15 -24.07
CA PRO A 195 -15.46 -1.56 -24.84
C PRO A 195 -14.11 -2.13 -24.38
N ALA A 196 -13.18 -2.38 -25.30
CA ALA A 196 -11.89 -2.97 -24.97
C ALA A 196 -11.13 -2.18 -23.89
N SER A 197 -11.30 -0.85 -23.85
CA SER A 197 -10.76 0.03 -22.81
C SER A 197 -11.37 -0.24 -21.42
N TYR A 198 -12.68 -0.45 -21.32
CA TYR A 198 -13.35 -0.79 -20.06
C TYR A 198 -12.86 -2.13 -19.50
N ARG A 199 -12.66 -3.12 -20.39
CA ARG A 199 -12.14 -4.42 -19.97
C ARG A 199 -10.71 -4.31 -19.44
N ARG A 200 -9.85 -3.52 -20.08
CA ARG A 200 -8.48 -3.25 -19.59
C ARG A 200 -8.48 -2.56 -18.23
N PHE A 201 -9.39 -1.58 -18.04
CA PHE A 201 -9.56 -0.91 -16.77
C PHE A 201 -10.00 -1.86 -15.64
N LEU A 202 -10.97 -2.76 -15.90
CA LEU A 202 -11.36 -3.75 -14.90
C LEU A 202 -10.20 -4.67 -14.51
N TRP A 203 -9.40 -5.13 -15.48
CA TRP A 203 -8.21 -5.94 -15.18
C TRP A 203 -7.16 -5.18 -14.40
N PHE A 204 -6.99 -3.88 -14.64
CA PHE A 204 -6.16 -3.02 -13.82
C PHE A 204 -6.68 -2.91 -12.38
N CYS A 205 -7.98 -2.68 -12.19
CA CYS A 205 -8.60 -2.66 -10.85
C CYS A 205 -8.44 -4.01 -10.14
N THR A 206 -8.57 -5.13 -10.86
CA THR A 206 -8.34 -6.47 -10.30
C THR A 206 -6.88 -6.64 -9.87
N ALA A 207 -5.91 -6.25 -10.70
CA ALA A 207 -4.49 -6.33 -10.34
C ALA A 207 -4.16 -5.46 -9.12
N LEU A 208 -4.71 -4.24 -9.07
CA LEU A 208 -4.57 -3.35 -7.92
C LEU A 208 -5.23 -3.94 -6.65
N THR A 209 -6.39 -4.58 -6.77
CA THR A 209 -7.06 -5.24 -5.65
C THR A 209 -6.23 -6.41 -5.13
N ILE A 210 -5.64 -7.22 -6.01
CA ILE A 210 -4.71 -8.29 -5.62
C ILE A 210 -3.51 -7.72 -4.87
N ALA A 211 -2.93 -6.61 -5.35
CA ALA A 211 -1.81 -5.96 -4.68
C ALA A 211 -2.18 -5.43 -3.28
N LEU A 212 -3.35 -4.80 -3.12
CA LEU A 212 -3.83 -4.35 -1.81
C LEU A 212 -4.15 -5.53 -0.87
N LEU A 213 -4.73 -6.62 -1.39
CA LEU A 213 -4.97 -7.83 -0.61
C LEU A 213 -3.68 -8.52 -0.17
N ALA A 214 -2.62 -8.46 -0.98
CA ALA A 214 -1.30 -8.95 -0.59
C ALA A 214 -0.78 -8.17 0.63
N LEU A 215 -0.92 -6.84 0.64
CA LEU A 215 -0.49 -6.04 1.80
C LEU A 215 -1.31 -6.33 3.06
N VAL A 216 -2.64 -6.35 2.97
CA VAL A 216 -3.52 -6.70 4.12
C VAL A 216 -3.26 -8.11 4.62
N GLY A 217 -3.13 -9.07 3.69
CA GLY A 217 -2.90 -10.46 4.02
C GLY A 217 -1.57 -10.68 4.74
N GLY A 218 -0.53 -9.93 4.37
CA GLY A 218 0.78 -10.00 5.02
C GLY A 218 0.71 -9.53 6.47
N GLU A 219 0.02 -8.43 6.73
CA GLU A 219 -0.18 -7.90 8.07
C GLU A 219 -1.04 -8.83 8.93
N MET A 220 -2.13 -9.36 8.38
CA MET A 220 -2.97 -10.34 9.08
C MET A 220 -2.20 -11.63 9.39
N TYR A 221 -1.33 -12.07 8.47
CA TYR A 221 -0.51 -13.25 8.67
C TYR A 221 0.58 -13.04 9.73
N ALA A 222 1.19 -11.85 9.75
CA ALA A 222 2.14 -11.44 10.79
C ALA A 222 1.46 -11.37 12.17
N TYR A 223 0.28 -10.77 12.26
CA TYR A 223 -0.52 -10.73 13.48
C TYR A 223 -0.86 -12.14 13.99
N LEU A 224 -1.30 -13.03 13.10
CA LEU A 224 -1.60 -14.42 13.46
C LEU A 224 -0.37 -15.13 14.02
N PHE A 225 0.79 -14.96 13.38
CA PHE A 225 2.05 -15.53 13.85
C PHE A 225 2.43 -14.97 15.23
N LEU A 226 2.35 -13.65 15.44
CA LEU A 226 2.67 -13.05 16.73
C LEU A 226 1.67 -13.43 17.84
N SER A 227 0.39 -13.64 17.51
CA SER A 227 -0.64 -14.04 18.48
C SER A 227 -0.51 -15.48 18.99
N THR A 228 0.25 -16.34 18.29
CA THR A 228 0.34 -17.78 18.55
C THR A 228 1.65 -18.22 19.22
N MET A 229 2.42 -17.27 19.78
CA MET A 229 3.64 -17.56 20.55
C MET A 229 3.40 -18.58 21.69
N PRO A 230 4.39 -19.42 22.06
CA PRO A 230 5.79 -19.43 21.63
C PRO A 230 6.07 -20.32 20.39
N HIS A 231 6.99 -19.87 19.53
CA HIS A 231 7.36 -20.55 18.28
C HIS A 231 8.79 -21.09 18.31
N THR A 232 9.05 -22.12 17.50
CA THR A 232 10.41 -22.60 17.22
C THR A 232 11.04 -21.88 16.03
N SER A 233 12.35 -22.01 15.84
CA SER A 233 13.05 -21.44 14.67
C SER A 233 12.58 -22.02 13.33
N LEU A 234 12.07 -23.26 13.34
CA LEU A 234 11.47 -23.89 12.16
C LEU A 234 10.15 -23.21 11.79
N ASP A 235 9.31 -22.90 12.78
CA ASP A 235 8.02 -22.24 12.57
C ASP A 235 8.22 -20.85 11.96
N ALA A 236 9.22 -20.11 12.43
CA ALA A 236 9.62 -18.81 11.86
C ALA A 236 10.09 -18.95 10.40
N PHE A 237 10.86 -19.98 10.07
CA PHE A 237 11.29 -20.26 8.70
C PHE A 237 10.09 -20.56 7.79
N VAL A 238 9.20 -21.46 8.21
CA VAL A 238 7.99 -21.83 7.45
C VAL A 238 7.08 -20.62 7.26
N TYR A 239 6.90 -19.81 8.30
CA TYR A 239 6.17 -18.55 8.25
C TYR A 239 6.71 -17.63 7.14
N VAL A 240 7.99 -17.28 7.17
CA VAL A 240 8.58 -16.35 6.19
C VAL A 240 8.48 -16.91 4.76
N TYR A 241 8.90 -18.16 4.55
CA TYR A 241 8.99 -18.71 3.20
C TYR A 241 7.63 -19.06 2.59
N SER A 242 6.63 -19.43 3.40
CA SER A 242 5.27 -19.64 2.91
C SER A 242 4.64 -18.33 2.43
N TRP A 243 4.86 -17.22 3.14
CA TRP A 243 4.39 -15.91 2.72
C TRP A 243 5.13 -15.42 1.45
N VAL A 244 6.46 -15.60 1.39
CA VAL A 244 7.24 -15.30 0.18
C VAL A 244 6.71 -16.07 -1.03
N ALA A 245 6.37 -17.35 -0.87
CA ALA A 245 5.76 -18.13 -1.93
C ALA A 245 4.39 -17.56 -2.36
N ALA A 246 3.54 -17.16 -1.41
CA ALA A 246 2.25 -16.53 -1.71
C ALA A 246 2.42 -15.21 -2.50
N ILE A 247 3.39 -14.38 -2.14
CA ILE A 247 3.73 -13.14 -2.86
C ILE A 247 4.15 -13.45 -4.29
N TYR A 248 5.02 -14.44 -4.52
CA TYR A 248 5.41 -14.81 -5.88
C TYR A 248 4.24 -15.33 -6.72
N VAL A 249 3.30 -16.06 -6.12
CA VAL A 249 2.08 -16.50 -6.80
C VAL A 249 1.21 -15.30 -7.19
N MET A 250 0.99 -14.35 -6.28
CA MET A 250 0.22 -13.14 -6.55
C MET A 250 0.89 -12.24 -7.59
N ASP A 251 2.22 -12.08 -7.53
CA ASP A 251 3.02 -11.35 -8.53
C ASP A 251 2.85 -11.98 -9.92
N ALA A 252 3.05 -13.30 -10.03
CA ALA A 252 2.85 -14.03 -11.27
C ALA A 252 1.41 -13.89 -11.83
N MET A 253 0.40 -13.90 -10.95
CA MET A 253 -1.00 -13.66 -11.33
C MET A 253 -1.23 -12.24 -11.86
N THR A 254 -0.74 -11.21 -11.17
CA THR A 254 -0.90 -9.81 -11.60
C THR A 254 -0.18 -9.55 -12.92
N ASP A 255 1.03 -10.07 -13.09
CA ASP A 255 1.78 -9.98 -14.34
C ASP A 255 1.05 -10.64 -15.50
N TYR A 256 0.51 -11.84 -15.28
CA TYR A 256 -0.28 -12.54 -16.28
C TYR A 256 -1.51 -11.71 -16.70
N ILE A 257 -2.19 -11.06 -15.75
CA ILE A 257 -3.33 -10.17 -16.02
C ILE A 257 -2.89 -8.96 -16.84
N LEU A 258 -1.83 -8.26 -16.42
CA LEU A 258 -1.31 -7.07 -17.09
C LEU A 258 -0.80 -7.39 -18.50
N TYR A 259 -0.05 -8.48 -18.66
CA TYR A 259 0.52 -8.89 -19.94
C TYR A 259 -0.56 -9.33 -20.94
N ARG A 260 -1.44 -10.26 -20.55
CA ARG A 260 -2.41 -10.86 -21.50
C ARG A 260 -3.58 -9.92 -21.82
N LYS A 261 -3.93 -9.00 -20.92
CA LYS A 261 -5.17 -8.19 -21.07
C LYS A 261 -4.91 -6.73 -21.40
N ILE A 262 -3.81 -6.12 -20.96
CA ILE A 262 -3.55 -4.68 -21.13
C ILE A 262 -2.62 -4.41 -22.32
N ARG A 263 -1.49 -5.12 -22.40
CA ARG A 263 -0.57 -5.04 -23.54
C ARG A 263 -1.13 -5.89 -24.68
N ASN A 264 -1.90 -5.28 -25.59
CA ASN A 264 -2.36 -5.90 -26.83
C ASN A 264 -1.18 -6.16 -27.80
N LEU A 265 -0.11 -6.83 -27.35
CA LEU A 265 1.10 -7.07 -28.15
C LEU A 265 1.00 -8.33 -29.02
N PHE A 266 -0.22 -8.74 -29.41
CA PHE A 266 -0.42 -9.83 -30.35
C PHE A 266 -1.43 -9.41 -31.41
N ALA A 267 -0.96 -8.55 -32.33
CA ALA A 267 -1.63 -8.27 -33.58
C ALA A 267 -0.60 -7.97 -34.69
N ARG A 268 0.19 -8.97 -35.09
CA ARG A 268 0.46 -9.36 -36.50
C ARG A 268 1.65 -10.30 -36.61
N LEU A 269 1.43 -11.36 -37.38
CA LEU A 269 2.25 -12.52 -37.69
C LEU A 269 3.70 -12.22 -38.14
N ARG A 270 4.68 -12.99 -37.61
CA ARG A 270 5.66 -13.82 -38.36
C ARG A 270 6.44 -14.73 -37.38
N SER A 271 6.32 -16.06 -37.50
CA SER A 271 7.01 -17.09 -36.71
C SER A 271 6.83 -17.03 -35.18
N VAL A 272 5.98 -17.89 -34.63
CA VAL A 272 5.63 -17.91 -33.19
C VAL A 272 6.82 -18.33 -32.32
N ASP A 273 7.64 -19.27 -32.78
CA ASP A 273 8.61 -19.94 -31.91
C ASP A 273 9.90 -19.13 -31.75
N GLN A 274 10.38 -18.49 -32.82
CA GLN A 274 11.64 -17.73 -32.79
C GLN A 274 11.45 -16.32 -32.19
N PHE A 275 10.28 -15.71 -32.41
CA PHE A 275 9.91 -14.42 -31.82
C PHE A 275 9.53 -14.58 -30.35
N ALA A 276 8.85 -15.66 -29.95
CA ALA A 276 8.55 -15.91 -28.55
C ALA A 276 9.85 -16.06 -27.74
N ILE A 277 10.85 -16.81 -28.20
CA ILE A 277 12.09 -16.99 -27.45
C ILE A 277 12.89 -15.69 -27.35
N VAL A 278 13.04 -14.94 -28.44
CA VAL A 278 13.84 -13.70 -28.44
C VAL A 278 13.11 -12.56 -27.74
N GLN A 279 11.78 -12.45 -27.90
CA GLN A 279 10.98 -11.38 -27.29
C GLN A 279 10.50 -11.68 -25.88
N LEU A 280 10.19 -12.95 -25.53
CA LEU A 280 10.11 -13.31 -24.12
C LEU A 280 11.48 -13.16 -23.48
N GLY A 281 12.56 -13.58 -24.13
CA GLY A 281 13.91 -13.39 -23.63
C GLY A 281 14.15 -11.93 -23.28
N SER A 282 14.10 -11.02 -24.26
CA SER A 282 14.31 -9.58 -24.03
C SER A 282 13.35 -8.99 -22.99
N PHE A 283 12.08 -9.37 -23.01
CA PHE A 283 11.10 -8.92 -22.00
C PHE A 283 11.41 -9.47 -20.60
N LEU A 284 11.78 -10.73 -20.48
CA LEU A 284 12.18 -11.39 -19.23
C LEU A 284 13.45 -10.73 -18.69
N TRP A 285 14.43 -10.41 -19.53
CA TRP A 285 15.66 -9.73 -19.11
C TRP A 285 15.39 -8.32 -18.61
N GLU A 286 14.59 -7.53 -19.34
CA GLU A 286 14.19 -6.20 -18.88
C GLU A 286 13.42 -6.27 -17.56
N LYS A 287 12.53 -7.26 -17.41
CA LYS A 287 11.74 -7.47 -16.20
C LYS A 287 12.61 -7.92 -15.03
N LEU A 288 13.52 -8.88 -15.22
CA LEU A 288 14.47 -9.32 -14.19
C LEU A 288 15.34 -8.14 -13.74
N GLY A 289 15.87 -7.35 -14.69
CA GLY A 289 16.66 -6.15 -14.37
C GLY A 289 15.89 -5.16 -13.50
N ARG A 290 14.63 -4.86 -13.85
CA ARG A 290 13.75 -3.99 -13.05
C ARG A 290 13.45 -4.58 -11.67
N SER A 291 13.09 -5.85 -11.62
CA SER A 291 12.78 -6.55 -10.36
C SER A 291 13.97 -6.55 -9.41
N PHE A 292 15.18 -6.88 -9.90
CA PHE A 292 16.40 -6.81 -9.10
C PHE A 292 16.72 -5.40 -8.63
N TYR A 293 16.52 -4.39 -9.48
CA TYR A 293 16.73 -3.00 -9.10
C TYR A 293 15.79 -2.58 -7.97
N LEU A 294 14.49 -2.84 -8.15
CA LEU A 294 13.45 -2.53 -7.16
C LEU A 294 13.65 -3.30 -5.86
N ARG A 295 14.02 -4.58 -5.93
CA ARG A 295 14.30 -5.39 -4.75
C ARG A 295 15.47 -4.83 -3.95
N ASN A 296 16.59 -4.55 -4.61
CA ASN A 296 17.74 -3.93 -3.94
C ASN A 296 17.41 -2.52 -3.40
N LEU A 297 16.54 -1.76 -4.07
CA LEU A 297 16.12 -0.46 -3.57
C LEU A 297 15.25 -0.60 -2.31
N ALA A 298 14.32 -1.55 -2.30
CA ALA A 298 13.48 -1.88 -1.16
C ALA A 298 14.33 -2.37 0.03
N GLU A 299 15.23 -3.34 -0.18
CA GLU A 299 16.15 -3.90 0.82
C GLU A 299 16.95 -2.77 1.52
N ASN A 300 17.56 -1.87 0.75
CA ASN A 300 18.32 -0.75 1.32
C ASN A 300 17.43 0.23 2.10
N THR A 301 16.23 0.51 1.58
CA THR A 301 15.29 1.44 2.22
C THR A 301 14.80 0.89 3.56
N THR A 302 14.46 -0.40 3.61
CA THR A 302 14.00 -1.06 4.83
C THR A 302 15.13 -1.22 5.85
N MET A 303 16.36 -1.51 5.42
CA MET A 303 17.51 -1.64 6.34
C MET A 303 17.90 -0.29 6.96
N ILE A 304 17.91 0.79 6.17
CA ILE A 304 18.13 2.15 6.71
C ILE A 304 17.00 2.52 7.67
N GLY A 305 15.75 2.31 7.27
CA GLY A 305 14.59 2.56 8.13
C GLY A 305 14.69 1.83 9.47
N PHE A 306 14.99 0.53 9.43
CA PHE A 306 15.17 -0.29 10.63
C PHE A 306 16.31 0.21 11.52
N LEU A 307 17.50 0.49 10.98
CA LEU A 307 18.62 1.02 11.76
C LEU A 307 18.30 2.39 12.39
N CYS A 308 17.58 3.25 11.68
CA CYS A 308 17.12 4.51 12.24
C CYS A 308 16.11 4.29 13.37
N TRP A 309 15.14 3.38 13.21
CA TRP A 309 14.15 3.08 14.25
C TRP A 309 14.76 2.46 15.50
N VAL A 310 15.71 1.53 15.36
CA VAL A 310 16.43 0.94 16.50
C VAL A 310 17.19 2.00 17.30
N ASN A 311 17.57 3.13 16.71
CA ASN A 311 18.18 4.24 17.46
C ASN A 311 17.14 5.25 17.97
N ILE A 312 16.23 5.71 17.11
CA ILE A 312 15.27 6.77 17.43
C ILE A 312 14.22 6.28 18.43
N LEU A 313 13.68 5.06 18.28
CA LEU A 313 12.64 4.55 19.17
C LEU A 313 13.21 3.95 20.46
N HIS A 314 14.46 3.49 20.43
CA HIS A 314 15.13 3.00 21.64
C HIS A 314 15.55 4.14 22.59
N PHE A 315 16.07 5.25 22.05
CA PHE A 315 16.51 6.41 22.85
C PHE A 315 15.50 7.56 22.88
N GLY A 316 14.45 7.50 22.07
CA GLY A 316 13.48 8.60 21.93
C GLY A 316 12.30 8.53 22.89
N PRO A 317 11.44 9.57 22.88
CA PRO A 317 10.30 9.70 23.79
C PRO A 317 9.20 8.67 23.52
N ASN A 318 9.11 8.17 22.29
CA ASN A 318 8.08 7.21 21.87
C ASN A 318 8.39 5.77 22.23
N ARG A 319 9.46 5.55 22.98
CA ARG A 319 9.90 4.21 23.40
C ARG A 319 8.74 3.39 23.95
N ALA A 320 7.97 3.93 24.89
CA ALA A 320 6.85 3.22 25.53
C ALA A 320 5.77 2.70 24.56
N ALA A 321 5.50 3.41 23.47
CA ALA A 321 4.52 2.98 22.44
C ALA A 321 5.02 1.79 21.59
N TYR A 322 6.32 1.49 21.64
CA TYR A 322 6.98 0.49 20.80
C TYR A 322 7.79 -0.52 21.62
N PRO A 323 7.13 -1.50 22.26
CA PRO A 323 7.79 -2.46 23.16
C PRO A 323 8.92 -3.26 22.49
N TYR A 324 8.79 -3.58 21.20
CA TYR A 324 9.80 -4.35 20.44
C TYR A 324 11.16 -3.66 20.32
N PHE A 325 11.23 -2.34 20.53
CA PHE A 325 12.50 -1.59 20.50
C PHE A 325 13.09 -1.34 21.90
N HIS A 326 12.49 -1.93 22.95
CA HIS A 326 13.08 -1.95 24.29
C HIS A 326 14.08 -3.09 24.36
N MET A 327 15.37 -2.74 24.31
CA MET A 327 16.47 -3.70 24.30
C MET A 327 17.43 -3.38 25.45
N ASP A 328 16.88 -3.28 26.68
CA ASP A 328 17.68 -3.02 27.87
C ASP A 328 18.33 -4.30 28.39
N ASP A 329 19.60 -4.22 28.78
CA ASP A 329 20.38 -5.34 29.32
C ASP A 329 19.79 -5.92 30.63
N LYS A 330 18.84 -5.21 31.26
CA LYS A 330 18.27 -5.53 32.59
C LYS A 330 17.23 -6.65 32.56
N ASP A 331 16.66 -6.97 31.41
CA ASP A 331 15.52 -7.90 31.31
C ASP A 331 15.94 -9.38 31.20
N GLY A 332 17.24 -9.68 31.27
CA GLY A 332 17.77 -11.04 31.10
C GLY A 332 17.55 -11.62 29.69
N ASN A 333 17.12 -10.78 28.75
CA ASN A 333 16.90 -11.14 27.36
C ASN A 333 18.27 -11.19 26.64
N PRO A 334 18.61 -12.26 25.90
CA PRO A 334 19.91 -12.35 25.23
C PRO A 334 20.12 -11.35 24.07
N TYR A 335 19.10 -10.56 23.73
CA TYR A 335 19.09 -9.64 22.59
C TYR A 335 19.20 -8.18 23.04
N ASN A 336 20.44 -7.69 23.13
CA ASN A 336 20.74 -6.31 23.54
C ASN A 336 20.79 -5.38 22.32
N HIS A 337 20.64 -4.06 22.55
CA HIS A 337 20.69 -3.04 21.49
C HIS A 337 21.93 -3.16 20.60
N GLN A 338 23.12 -3.29 21.21
CA GLN A 338 24.38 -3.41 20.47
C GLN A 338 24.40 -4.64 19.56
N LEU A 339 23.89 -5.77 20.05
CA LEU A 339 23.85 -7.01 19.29
C LEU A 339 22.90 -6.87 18.09
N THR A 340 21.72 -6.28 18.28
CA THR A 340 20.74 -6.05 17.21
C THR A 340 21.30 -5.09 16.15
N VAL A 341 21.96 -4.00 16.54
CA VAL A 341 22.59 -3.07 15.58
C VAL A 341 23.72 -3.74 14.80
N ILE A 342 24.62 -4.47 15.49
CA ILE A 342 25.74 -5.17 14.84
C ILE A 342 25.20 -6.25 13.89
N ALA A 343 24.23 -7.06 14.33
CA ALA A 343 23.62 -8.09 13.50
C ALA A 343 22.94 -7.49 12.26
N ALA A 344 22.20 -6.38 12.42
CA ALA A 344 21.57 -5.67 11.31
C ALA A 344 22.61 -5.12 10.30
N ILE A 345 23.73 -4.56 10.78
CA ILE A 345 24.82 -4.10 9.90
C ILE A 345 25.47 -5.28 9.17
N ILE A 346 25.68 -6.41 9.84
CA ILE A 346 26.25 -7.62 9.20
C ILE A 346 25.31 -8.13 8.11
N ILE A 347 24.01 -8.24 8.39
CA ILE A 347 23.01 -8.64 7.38
C ILE A 347 23.01 -7.65 6.23
N TRP A 348 22.95 -6.34 6.51
CA TRP A 348 22.92 -5.32 5.48
C TRP A 348 24.17 -5.34 4.59
N THR A 349 25.36 -5.47 5.19
CA THR A 349 26.61 -5.57 4.42
C THR A 349 26.68 -6.84 3.58
N SER A 350 26.13 -7.97 4.06
CA SER A 350 26.01 -9.19 3.28
C SER A 350 25.08 -9.01 2.07
N GLU A 351 23.97 -8.28 2.25
CA GLU A 351 23.02 -7.96 1.19
C GLU A 351 23.64 -7.02 0.15
N LEU A 352 24.31 -5.94 0.58
CA LEU A 352 25.04 -5.05 -0.32
C LEU A 352 26.08 -5.81 -1.16
N THR A 353 26.80 -6.73 -0.52
CA THR A 353 27.79 -7.57 -1.20
C THR A 353 27.12 -8.48 -2.23
N SER A 354 26.01 -9.13 -1.86
CA SER A 354 25.25 -9.98 -2.79
C SER A 354 24.69 -9.20 -3.99
N ALA A 355 24.21 -7.97 -3.77
CA ALA A 355 23.69 -7.10 -4.81
C ALA A 355 24.80 -6.55 -5.71
N TYR A 356 25.98 -6.28 -5.15
CA TYR A 356 27.17 -5.90 -5.91
C TYR A 356 27.63 -7.04 -6.82
N ILE A 357 27.75 -8.26 -6.29
CA ILE A 357 28.10 -9.46 -7.05
C ILE A 357 27.09 -9.68 -8.17
N THR A 358 25.80 -9.62 -7.87
CA THR A 358 24.72 -9.79 -8.86
C THR A 358 24.87 -8.76 -9.99
N ARG A 359 25.03 -7.47 -9.69
CA ARG A 359 25.22 -6.42 -10.70
C ARG A 359 26.46 -6.64 -11.57
N HIS A 360 27.56 -7.08 -10.95
CA HIS A 360 28.79 -7.37 -11.68
C HIS A 360 28.66 -8.58 -12.60
N THR A 361 28.01 -9.65 -12.12
CA THR A 361 27.70 -10.84 -12.92
C THR A 361 26.81 -10.48 -14.10
N PHE A 362 25.77 -9.68 -13.90
CA PHE A 362 24.91 -9.22 -15.00
C PHE A 362 25.67 -8.38 -16.03
N LYS A 363 26.55 -7.48 -15.57
CA LYS A 363 27.39 -6.67 -16.46
C LYS A 363 28.37 -7.52 -17.27
N LYS A 364 28.98 -8.54 -16.67
CA LYS A 364 29.96 -9.40 -17.35
C LYS A 364 29.32 -10.45 -18.25
N ALA A 365 28.29 -11.14 -17.77
CA ALA A 365 27.66 -12.25 -18.48
C ALA A 365 26.76 -11.78 -19.63
N PHE A 366 26.08 -10.65 -19.47
CA PHE A 366 25.07 -10.18 -20.44
C PHE A 366 25.42 -8.85 -21.10
N ASN A 367 26.59 -8.27 -20.78
CA ASN A 367 27.04 -6.96 -21.26
C ASN A 367 26.00 -5.83 -21.06
N HIS A 368 25.14 -5.98 -20.05
CA HIS A 368 23.98 -5.11 -19.81
C HIS A 368 24.04 -4.53 -18.41
N SER A 369 23.85 -3.22 -18.29
CA SER A 369 23.86 -2.52 -17.01
C SER A 369 22.43 -2.32 -16.49
N ILE A 370 22.09 -3.07 -15.43
CA ILE A 370 20.81 -2.94 -14.71
C ILE A 370 20.59 -1.49 -14.25
N THR A 371 21.63 -0.87 -13.67
CA THR A 371 21.54 0.50 -13.15
C THR A 371 21.27 1.50 -14.26
N GLN A 372 22.00 1.44 -15.37
CA GLN A 372 21.76 2.39 -16.48
C GLN A 372 20.41 2.17 -17.14
N GLN A 373 19.86 0.95 -17.13
CA GLN A 373 18.51 0.71 -17.60
C GLN A 373 17.48 1.38 -16.69
N ALA A 374 17.58 1.18 -15.37
CA ALA A 374 16.66 1.79 -14.40
C ALA A 374 16.68 3.33 -14.50
N VAL A 375 17.86 3.94 -14.62
CA VAL A 375 18.00 5.39 -14.79
C VAL A 375 17.29 5.89 -16.05
N ARG A 376 17.52 5.22 -17.19
CA ARG A 376 16.84 5.58 -18.46
C ARG A 376 15.32 5.45 -18.36
N GLU A 377 14.82 4.53 -17.55
CA GLU A 377 13.38 4.37 -17.32
C GLU A 377 12.81 5.49 -16.44
N PHE A 378 13.55 5.94 -15.43
CA PHE A 378 13.17 7.09 -14.62
C PHE A 378 13.21 8.40 -15.40
N GLU A 379 14.20 8.60 -16.26
CA GLU A 379 14.25 9.74 -17.18
C GLU A 379 13.06 9.76 -18.15
N ARG A 380 12.62 8.57 -18.61
CA ARG A 380 11.47 8.43 -19.49
C ARG A 380 10.13 8.68 -18.79
N TYR A 381 10.02 8.33 -17.52
CA TYR A 381 8.78 8.41 -16.75
C TYR A 381 9.01 9.02 -15.36
N PRO A 382 9.27 10.33 -15.28
CA PRO A 382 9.58 11.01 -14.02
C PRO A 382 8.43 10.96 -13.01
N GLU A 383 7.18 10.91 -13.48
CA GLU A 383 5.98 10.77 -12.63
C GLU A 383 5.98 9.49 -11.78
N MET A 384 6.68 8.43 -12.22
CA MET A 384 6.78 7.19 -11.44
C MET A 384 7.65 7.33 -10.19
N ILE A 385 8.62 8.26 -10.19
CA ILE A 385 9.54 8.47 -9.07
C ILE A 385 8.75 8.84 -7.81
N ILE A 386 7.81 9.76 -7.94
CA ILE A 386 6.92 10.18 -6.84
C ILE A 386 6.11 8.99 -6.31
N GLY A 387 5.61 8.15 -7.22
CA GLY A 387 4.91 6.91 -6.83
C GLY A 387 5.80 5.98 -6.01
N PHE A 388 7.05 5.76 -6.42
CA PHE A 388 8.00 4.92 -5.70
C PHE A 388 8.34 5.45 -4.31
N VAL A 389 8.61 6.75 -4.19
CA VAL A 389 8.87 7.41 -2.91
C VAL A 389 7.67 7.24 -1.96
N LEU A 390 6.46 7.45 -2.46
CA LEU A 390 5.25 7.28 -1.65
C LEU A 390 5.02 5.82 -1.21
N VAL A 391 5.33 4.84 -2.07
CA VAL A 391 5.30 3.42 -1.68
C VAL A 391 6.29 3.15 -0.56
N MET A 392 7.53 3.66 -0.67
CA MET A 392 8.55 3.48 0.37
C MET A 392 8.10 4.06 1.72
N ILE A 393 7.67 5.34 1.72
CA ILE A 393 7.17 6.01 2.92
C ILE A 393 6.00 5.23 3.51
N HIS A 394 5.02 4.87 2.68
CA HIS A 394 3.83 4.17 3.15
C HIS A 394 4.14 2.78 3.71
N VAL A 395 5.01 1.99 3.08
CA VAL A 395 5.42 0.66 3.58
C VAL A 395 6.16 0.80 4.92
N LEU A 396 7.06 1.78 5.05
CA LEU A 396 7.75 2.04 6.31
C LEU A 396 6.79 2.48 7.43
N GLN A 397 5.83 3.36 7.12
CA GLN A 397 4.76 3.74 8.06
C GLN A 397 3.87 2.54 8.42
N ASN A 398 3.59 1.66 7.47
CA ASN A 398 2.78 0.46 7.69
C ASN A 398 3.42 -0.47 8.72
N ILE A 399 4.73 -0.72 8.59
CA ILE A 399 5.50 -1.54 9.54
C ILE A 399 5.42 -0.93 10.94
N LEU A 400 5.64 0.39 11.07
CA LEU A 400 5.53 1.07 12.36
C LEU A 400 4.10 1.07 12.92
N MET A 401 3.09 1.21 12.08
CA MET A 401 1.68 1.10 12.50
C MET A 401 1.32 -0.32 12.94
N ALA A 402 1.97 -1.35 12.40
CA ALA A 402 1.75 -2.73 12.84
C ALA A 402 2.38 -3.00 14.22
N LEU A 403 3.53 -2.39 14.50
CA LEU A 403 4.32 -2.59 15.73
C LEU A 403 3.91 -1.72 16.91
N VAL A 404 3.14 -0.66 16.69
CA VAL A 404 2.68 0.21 17.78
C VAL A 404 1.69 -0.55 18.66
N LYS A 405 1.92 -0.51 19.98
CA LYS A 405 0.97 -1.06 20.96
C LYS A 405 -0.05 0.02 21.29
N LEU A 406 -1.32 -0.23 20.99
CA LEU A 406 -2.39 0.70 21.28
C LEU A 406 -3.12 0.25 22.54
N ASP A 407 -3.30 1.18 23.46
CA ASP A 407 -4.19 1.02 24.61
C ASP A 407 -4.90 2.36 24.81
N PHE A 408 -6.20 2.37 24.54
CA PHE A 408 -7.05 3.54 24.71
C PHE A 408 -7.99 3.42 25.91
N THR A 409 -7.84 2.39 26.76
CA THR A 409 -8.75 2.07 27.86
C THR A 409 -8.56 3.01 29.07
N ALA A 410 -9.06 4.24 28.94
CA ALA A 410 -9.16 5.21 30.04
C ALA A 410 -10.59 5.58 30.42
N ASN A 411 -11.59 5.32 29.57
CA ASN A 411 -12.90 5.99 29.67
C ASN A 411 -14.10 5.12 30.05
N LEU A 412 -13.94 3.80 30.22
CA LEU A 412 -15.03 2.93 30.67
C LEU A 412 -15.03 2.68 32.19
N GLU A 413 -13.89 2.79 32.87
CA GLU A 413 -13.84 2.66 34.34
C GLU A 413 -14.33 3.91 35.08
N LYS A 414 -14.43 5.07 34.43
CA LYS A 414 -14.94 6.31 35.05
C LYS A 414 -16.47 6.47 35.00
N VAL A 415 -17.21 5.50 34.45
CA VAL A 415 -18.68 5.57 34.29
C VAL A 415 -19.43 4.46 35.05
N THR A 416 -18.71 3.63 35.81
CA THR A 416 -19.29 2.72 36.83
C THR A 416 -18.89 3.20 38.20
#